data_AF-A0A1B6YB22-F1
#
_entry.id   AF-A0A1B6YB22-F1
#
_cell.length_a   1.000
_cell.length_b   1.000
_cell.length_c   1.000
_cell.angle_alpha   90.00
_cell.angle_beta   90.00
_cell.angle_gamma   90.00
#
_symmetry.space_group_name_H-M   'P 1'
#
loop_
_entity.id
_entity.type
_entity.pdbx_description
1 polymer ?
#
loop_
_entity_poly.entity_id
_entity_poly.type
_entity_poly.pdbx_seq_one_letter_code
_entity_poly.pdbx_strand_id
1 'polypeptide(L)'
;MLSFIYEIELFGAIYMSVIFFLGAVHGLMLTFLLVSKKVNQLSNRILAGLMLVFTIDLAMAALLSVGLHHNYPHVIGLDFSITLLYGPLLYLYSVTLIKGNERLTLAQKKHFIPFILLTLYFLPFYFKSGKTKLSLLSETGELQYGSEWITHFKVVYSLTYLPFIIRDLYQYRKKIRANYSTLEKRNLDWLQGFVLAGTLLGITAGVLYTISSFSDILSEYTDFTLLASTIFVYSIGYMGLKQAEFFTPIGREEKQVTKEEKPRQESYTRSGLNEEQGKEFHQELCTLMEKEKPYLRSDLSLAELAGLINISTHNLTEVINTFADASFYDFVNSYRVENVKQAIKDPEFQNYTLLGIGLESGFNSKSSFNSVFKKHTGLTPSQYKKSLEG
;
A
#
# COMPACT_ATOMS: atom_id res chain seq x y z
N MET A 1 7.66 -20.59 45.93
CA MET A 1 8.32 -19.62 45.02
C MET A 1 8.48 -20.22 43.63
N LEU A 2 9.18 -21.35 43.46
CA LEU A 2 9.32 -22.05 42.15
C LEU A 2 7.98 -22.47 41.51
N SER A 3 7.04 -23.02 42.29
CA SER A 3 5.69 -23.37 41.79
C SER A 3 4.88 -22.16 41.31
N PHE A 4 5.09 -20.99 41.92
CA PHE A 4 4.36 -19.76 41.57
C PHE A 4 4.93 -19.10 40.31
N ILE A 5 6.26 -19.16 40.14
CA ILE A 5 6.94 -18.71 38.90
C ILE A 5 6.53 -19.59 37.73
N TYR A 6 6.50 -20.91 37.92
CA TYR A 6 6.03 -21.86 36.89
C TYR A 6 4.57 -21.63 36.49
N GLU A 7 3.69 -21.35 37.44
CA GLU A 7 2.29 -20.99 37.12
C GLU A 7 2.24 -19.70 36.29
N ILE A 8 3.00 -18.67 36.63
CA ILE A 8 3.04 -17.40 35.88
C ILE A 8 3.52 -17.62 34.44
N GLU A 9 4.60 -18.37 34.24
CA GLU A 9 5.14 -18.69 32.90
C GLU A 9 4.14 -19.51 32.08
N LEU A 10 3.50 -20.51 32.70
CA LEU A 10 2.46 -21.32 32.05
C LEU A 10 1.24 -20.48 31.65
N PHE A 11 0.79 -19.58 32.54
CA PHE A 11 -0.29 -18.65 32.22
C PHE A 11 0.13 -17.73 31.06
N GLY A 12 1.33 -17.16 31.09
CA GLY A 12 1.87 -16.31 30.02
C GLY A 12 1.87 -17.01 28.65
N ALA A 13 2.39 -18.23 28.59
CA ALA A 13 2.41 -19.05 27.37
C ALA A 13 1.00 -19.34 26.84
N ILE A 14 0.04 -19.65 27.72
CA ILE A 14 -1.36 -19.86 27.34
C ILE A 14 -1.96 -18.58 26.75
N TYR A 15 -1.75 -17.41 27.38
CA TYR A 15 -2.27 -16.15 26.84
C TYR A 15 -1.69 -15.81 25.46
N MET A 16 -0.38 -15.96 25.27
CA MET A 16 0.25 -15.75 23.97
C MET A 16 -0.29 -16.71 22.92
N SER A 17 -0.47 -17.98 23.26
CA SER A 17 -1.03 -18.98 22.34
C SER A 17 -2.45 -18.62 21.87
N VAL A 18 -3.29 -18.10 22.77
CA VAL A 18 -4.65 -17.67 22.45
C VAL A 18 -4.61 -16.47 21.51
N ILE A 19 -3.72 -15.50 21.75
CA ILE A 19 -3.56 -14.33 20.87
C ILE A 19 -3.13 -14.76 19.47
N PHE A 20 -2.12 -15.63 19.35
CA PHE A 20 -1.63 -16.11 18.06
C PHE A 20 -2.69 -16.95 17.34
N PHE A 21 -3.42 -17.80 18.07
CA PHE A 21 -4.54 -18.57 17.51
C PHE A 21 -5.64 -17.65 16.97
N LEU A 22 -6.05 -16.62 17.72
CA LEU A 22 -7.01 -15.63 17.26
C LEU A 22 -6.48 -14.84 16.05
N GLY A 23 -5.18 -14.55 16.02
CA GLY A 23 -4.50 -13.97 14.86
C GLY A 23 -4.59 -14.86 13.62
N ALA A 24 -4.33 -16.17 13.77
CA ALA A 24 -4.47 -17.14 12.69
C ALA A 24 -5.92 -17.28 12.20
N VAL A 25 -6.90 -17.35 13.11
CA VAL A 25 -8.33 -17.38 12.74
C VAL A 25 -8.71 -16.12 11.96
N HIS A 26 -8.27 -14.94 12.41
CA HIS A 26 -8.52 -13.69 11.71
C HIS A 26 -7.85 -13.66 10.32
N GLY A 27 -6.59 -14.07 10.23
CA GLY A 27 -5.86 -14.18 8.97
C GLY A 27 -6.56 -15.12 7.98
N LEU A 28 -7.02 -16.28 8.46
CA LEU A 28 -7.75 -17.24 7.64
C LEU A 28 -9.08 -16.66 7.12
N MET A 29 -9.82 -15.95 7.98
CA MET A 29 -11.02 -15.23 7.58
C MET A 29 -10.71 -14.21 6.48
N LEU A 30 -9.65 -13.41 6.62
CA LEU A 30 -9.22 -12.45 5.60
C LEU A 30 -8.86 -13.14 4.30
N THR A 31 -8.13 -14.26 4.33
CA THR A 31 -7.82 -15.05 3.13
C THR A 31 -9.09 -15.43 2.37
N PHE A 32 -10.12 -15.97 3.04
CA PHE A 32 -11.38 -16.32 2.38
C PHE A 32 -12.14 -15.11 1.83
N LEU A 33 -12.22 -14.02 2.60
CA LEU A 33 -12.87 -12.78 2.18
C LEU A 33 -12.21 -12.20 0.93
N LEU A 34 -10.87 -12.18 0.88
CA LEU A 34 -10.08 -11.65 -0.22
C LEU A 34 -10.21 -12.51 -1.49
N VAL A 35 -10.14 -13.83 -1.37
CA VAL A 35 -10.33 -14.75 -2.52
C VAL A 35 -11.72 -14.58 -3.14
N SER A 36 -12.73 -14.27 -2.32
CA SER A 36 -14.13 -14.11 -2.75
C SER A 36 -14.42 -12.79 -3.48
N LYS A 37 -13.51 -11.81 -3.42
CA LYS A 37 -13.71 -10.51 -4.09
C LYS A 37 -13.64 -10.66 -5.61
N LYS A 38 -14.70 -10.24 -6.30
CA LYS A 38 -14.79 -10.25 -7.78
C LYS A 38 -14.02 -9.11 -8.45
N VAL A 39 -13.73 -8.06 -7.70
CA VAL A 39 -12.97 -6.88 -8.11
C VAL A 39 -11.48 -7.13 -7.83
N ASN A 40 -10.56 -6.68 -8.70
CA ASN A 40 -9.10 -6.85 -8.52
C ASN A 40 -8.69 -8.28 -8.11
N GLN A 41 -9.30 -9.29 -8.75
CA GLN A 41 -9.19 -10.68 -8.29
C GLN A 41 -7.74 -11.13 -8.10
N LEU A 42 -6.84 -10.76 -9.01
CA LEU A 42 -5.44 -11.13 -8.89
C LEU A 42 -4.78 -10.49 -7.66
N SER A 43 -4.87 -9.17 -7.50
CA SER A 43 -4.27 -8.46 -6.37
C SER A 43 -4.83 -8.97 -5.04
N ASN A 44 -6.15 -9.17 -4.96
CA ASN A 44 -6.81 -9.71 -3.78
C ASN A 44 -6.38 -11.15 -3.48
N ARG A 45 -6.22 -12.00 -4.50
CA ARG A 45 -5.69 -13.36 -4.30
C ARG A 45 -4.22 -13.37 -3.85
N ILE A 46 -3.40 -12.44 -4.33
CA ILE A 46 -2.01 -12.32 -3.88
C ILE A 46 -1.96 -11.86 -2.42
N LEU A 47 -2.77 -10.86 -2.05
CA LEU A 47 -2.90 -10.46 -0.65
C LEU A 47 -3.46 -11.60 0.22
N ALA A 48 -4.41 -12.39 -0.30
CA ALA A 48 -4.92 -13.56 0.40
C ALA A 48 -3.83 -14.61 0.64
N GLY A 49 -2.93 -14.80 -0.34
CA GLY A 49 -1.74 -15.62 -0.18
C GLY A 49 -0.82 -15.07 0.90
N LEU A 50 -0.60 -13.75 0.96
CA LEU A 50 0.20 -13.13 2.01
C LEU A 50 -0.44 -13.30 3.39
N MET A 51 -1.76 -13.13 3.50
CA MET A 51 -2.51 -13.39 4.74
C MET A 51 -2.45 -14.86 5.13
N LEU A 52 -2.44 -15.78 4.16
CA LEU A 52 -2.30 -17.21 4.43
C LEU A 52 -0.90 -17.56 4.96
N VAL A 53 0.15 -16.91 4.46
CA VAL A 53 1.51 -17.04 5.01
C VAL A 53 1.53 -16.65 6.49
N PHE A 54 1.02 -15.46 6.84
CA PHE A 54 0.91 -15.02 8.25
C PHE A 54 0.02 -15.97 9.07
N THR A 55 -1.06 -16.47 8.49
CA THR A 55 -1.98 -17.41 9.15
C THR A 55 -1.27 -18.69 9.54
N ILE A 56 -0.48 -19.27 8.63
CA ILE A 56 0.27 -20.51 8.89
C ILE A 56 1.33 -20.25 9.96
N ASP A 57 2.05 -19.13 9.88
CA ASP A 57 3.08 -18.73 10.83
C ASP A 57 2.50 -18.58 12.26
N LEU A 58 1.40 -17.83 12.40
CA LEU A 58 0.71 -17.63 13.68
C LEU A 58 0.07 -18.94 14.21
N ALA A 59 -0.49 -19.78 13.34
CA ALA A 59 -1.05 -21.07 13.74
C ALA A 59 0.04 -22.02 14.24
N MET A 60 1.21 -22.02 13.60
CA MET A 60 2.36 -22.81 14.02
C MET A 60 2.88 -22.33 15.39
N ALA A 61 3.00 -21.03 15.60
CA ALA A 61 3.38 -20.47 16.90
C ALA A 61 2.37 -20.83 18.01
N ALA A 62 1.07 -20.73 17.75
CA ALA A 62 0.03 -21.13 18.69
C ALA A 62 0.10 -22.63 19.04
N LEU A 63 0.41 -23.47 18.05
CA LEU A 63 0.55 -24.91 18.24
C LEU A 63 1.81 -25.27 19.05
N LEU A 64 2.93 -24.60 18.78
CA LEU A 64 4.19 -24.78 19.48
C LEU A 64 4.08 -24.37 20.96
N SER A 65 3.50 -23.20 21.24
CA SER A 65 3.35 -22.63 22.60
C SER A 65 2.52 -23.49 23.56
N VAL A 66 1.52 -24.24 23.06
CA VAL A 66 0.71 -25.17 23.89
C VAL A 66 1.32 -26.57 23.95
N GLY A 67 2.46 -26.81 23.31
CA GLY A 67 3.13 -28.12 23.33
C GLY A 67 2.50 -29.17 22.42
N LEU A 68 1.49 -28.82 21.59
CA LEU A 68 0.78 -29.76 20.72
C LEU A 68 1.68 -30.47 19.70
N HIS A 69 2.86 -29.89 19.42
CA HIS A 69 3.87 -30.50 18.57
C HIS A 69 4.40 -31.84 19.11
N HIS A 70 4.28 -32.11 20.41
CA HIS A 70 4.58 -33.43 20.99
C HIS A 70 3.63 -34.51 20.48
N ASN A 71 2.34 -34.18 20.32
CA ASN A 71 1.32 -35.07 19.80
C ASN A 71 1.33 -35.14 18.26
N TYR A 72 1.70 -34.02 17.62
CA TYR A 72 1.70 -33.88 16.17
C TYR A 72 3.07 -33.42 15.62
N PRO A 73 4.15 -34.18 15.81
CA PRO A 73 5.51 -33.75 15.49
C PRO A 73 5.76 -33.53 13.99
N HIS A 74 4.86 -34.00 13.13
CA HIS A 74 4.94 -33.78 11.69
C HIS A 74 4.66 -32.33 11.26
N VAL A 75 4.06 -31.51 12.12
CA VAL A 75 3.79 -30.08 11.83
C VAL A 75 5.04 -29.21 11.95
N ILE A 76 6.05 -29.65 12.69
CA ILE A 76 7.29 -28.90 12.94
C ILE A 76 7.96 -28.53 11.61
N GLY A 77 8.28 -27.23 11.44
CA GLY A 77 9.02 -26.69 10.31
C GLY A 77 8.25 -26.53 9.00
N LEU A 78 6.92 -26.69 9.00
CA LEU A 78 6.10 -26.49 7.79
C LEU A 78 6.09 -25.03 7.31
N ASP A 79 6.13 -24.09 8.24
CA ASP A 79 6.21 -22.64 8.05
C ASP A 79 7.60 -22.17 7.54
N PHE A 80 8.64 -22.99 7.73
CA PHE A 80 10.03 -22.57 7.51
C PHE A 80 10.31 -22.06 6.10
N SER A 81 9.83 -22.75 5.06
CA SER A 81 10.03 -22.29 3.67
C SER A 81 9.04 -21.18 3.29
N ILE A 82 7.84 -21.19 3.88
CA ILE A 82 6.71 -20.33 3.54
C ILE A 82 7.02 -18.85 3.85
N THR A 83 7.80 -18.58 4.90
CA THR A 83 8.27 -17.21 5.25
C THR A 83 9.07 -16.52 4.13
N LEU A 84 9.67 -17.26 3.19
CA LEU A 84 10.34 -16.66 2.03
C LEU A 84 9.37 -15.99 1.04
N LEU A 85 8.06 -16.26 1.17
CA LEU A 85 7.02 -15.68 0.33
C LEU A 85 6.63 -14.25 0.73
N TYR A 86 7.01 -13.77 1.93
CA TYR A 86 6.65 -12.42 2.40
C TYR A 86 7.05 -11.33 1.39
N GLY A 87 8.31 -11.29 0.97
CA GLY A 87 8.81 -10.30 0.00
C GLY A 87 8.14 -10.38 -1.38
N PRO A 88 8.18 -11.54 -2.07
CA PRO A 88 7.54 -11.71 -3.38
C PRO A 88 6.04 -11.37 -3.38
N LEU A 89 5.28 -11.80 -2.37
CA LEU A 89 3.85 -11.54 -2.31
C LEU A 89 3.56 -10.06 -2.04
N LEU A 90 4.31 -9.40 -1.17
CA LEU A 90 4.18 -7.96 -0.92
C LEU A 90 4.47 -7.13 -2.18
N TYR A 91 5.53 -7.50 -2.92
CA TYR A 91 5.86 -6.87 -4.19
C TYR A 91 4.80 -7.09 -5.26
N LEU A 92 4.41 -8.35 -5.48
CA LEU A 92 3.42 -8.70 -6.50
C LEU A 92 2.07 -8.08 -6.18
N TYR A 93 1.67 -8.00 -4.90
CA TYR A 93 0.47 -7.28 -4.49
C TYR A 93 0.54 -5.81 -4.91
N SER A 94 1.63 -5.12 -4.55
CA SER A 94 1.85 -3.71 -4.90
C SER A 94 1.78 -3.48 -6.41
N VAL A 95 2.48 -4.30 -7.20
CA VAL A 95 2.52 -4.15 -8.66
C VAL A 95 1.18 -4.47 -9.32
N THR A 96 0.51 -5.54 -8.90
CA THR A 96 -0.77 -5.93 -9.50
C THR A 96 -1.88 -4.95 -9.15
N LEU A 97 -1.82 -4.35 -7.95
CA LEU A 97 -2.71 -3.27 -7.55
C LEU A 97 -2.47 -1.99 -8.36
N ILE A 98 -1.21 -1.55 -8.48
CA ILE A 98 -0.84 -0.32 -9.21
C ILE A 98 -1.14 -0.45 -10.71
N LYS A 99 -0.80 -1.59 -11.32
CA LYS A 99 -0.91 -1.78 -12.78
C LYS A 99 -2.24 -2.38 -13.23
N GLY A 100 -3.07 -2.88 -12.31
CA GLY A 100 -4.35 -3.52 -12.64
C GLY A 100 -4.19 -4.78 -13.50
N ASN A 101 -3.17 -5.58 -13.23
CA ASN A 101 -2.90 -6.81 -13.97
C ASN A 101 -3.97 -7.88 -13.66
N GLU A 102 -4.45 -8.59 -14.68
CA GLU A 102 -5.40 -9.69 -14.49
C GLU A 102 -4.72 -11.07 -14.36
N ARG A 103 -3.46 -11.19 -14.80
CA ARG A 103 -2.66 -12.42 -14.73
C ARG A 103 -1.20 -12.11 -14.42
N LEU A 104 -0.52 -13.05 -13.76
CA LEU A 104 0.93 -12.99 -13.54
C LEU A 104 1.68 -13.36 -14.82
N THR A 105 2.68 -12.56 -15.17
CA THR A 105 3.61 -12.88 -16.26
C THR A 105 4.57 -14.00 -15.85
N LEU A 106 5.22 -14.64 -16.83
CA LEU A 106 6.21 -15.67 -16.53
C LEU A 106 7.38 -15.11 -15.71
N ALA A 107 7.82 -13.88 -16.00
CA ALA A 107 8.84 -13.18 -15.21
C ALA A 107 8.39 -13.01 -13.74
N GLN A 108 7.13 -12.67 -13.50
CA GLN A 108 6.59 -12.54 -12.15
C GLN A 108 6.52 -13.88 -11.40
N LYS A 109 6.21 -14.98 -12.10
CA LYS A 109 6.21 -16.32 -11.49
C LYS A 109 7.61 -16.78 -11.05
N LYS A 110 8.68 -16.28 -11.68
CA LYS A 110 10.06 -16.64 -11.29
C LYS A 110 10.43 -16.19 -9.88
N HIS A 111 9.73 -15.20 -9.31
CA HIS A 111 9.93 -14.79 -7.92
C HIS A 111 9.60 -15.89 -6.90
N PHE A 112 8.88 -16.95 -7.29
CA PHE A 112 8.62 -18.11 -6.43
C PHE A 112 9.70 -19.20 -6.52
N ILE A 113 10.70 -19.08 -7.40
CA ILE A 113 11.77 -20.08 -7.54
C ILE A 113 12.56 -20.26 -6.24
N PRO A 114 13.01 -19.21 -5.53
CA PRO A 114 13.72 -19.38 -4.26
C PRO A 114 12.90 -20.15 -3.21
N PHE A 115 11.58 -19.96 -3.18
CA PHE A 115 10.69 -20.71 -2.29
C PHE A 115 10.65 -22.19 -2.64
N ILE A 116 10.54 -22.52 -3.92
CA ILE A 116 10.56 -23.92 -4.39
C ILE A 116 11.91 -24.56 -4.06
N LEU A 117 13.03 -23.88 -4.34
CA LEU A 117 14.37 -24.40 -4.03
C LEU A 117 14.58 -24.62 -2.54
N LEU A 118 14.14 -23.69 -1.69
CA LEU A 118 14.22 -23.85 -0.24
C LEU A 118 13.33 -25.00 0.26
N THR A 119 12.13 -25.15 -0.31
CA THR A 119 11.24 -26.26 0.01
C THR A 119 11.87 -27.60 -0.37
N LEU A 120 12.52 -27.68 -1.54
CA LEU A 120 13.25 -28.88 -1.96
C LEU A 120 14.46 -29.17 -1.05
N TYR A 121 15.16 -28.14 -0.58
CA TYR A 121 16.25 -28.29 0.39
C TYR A 121 15.75 -28.87 1.73
N PHE A 122 14.59 -28.45 2.22
CA PHE A 122 13.97 -28.99 3.44
C PHE A 122 13.22 -30.32 3.23
N LEU A 123 13.10 -30.82 2.00
CA LEU A 123 12.36 -32.04 1.70
C LEU A 123 12.82 -33.26 2.54
N PRO A 124 14.13 -33.54 2.73
CA PRO A 124 14.58 -34.64 3.57
C PRO A 124 14.16 -34.52 5.04
N PHE A 125 14.02 -33.29 5.55
CA PHE A 125 13.55 -33.05 6.91
C PHE A 125 12.08 -33.43 7.09
N TYR A 126 11.24 -33.09 6.11
CA TYR A 126 9.81 -33.39 6.18
C TYR A 126 9.52 -34.91 6.29
N PHE A 127 10.39 -35.74 5.72
CA PHE A 127 10.32 -37.21 5.80
C PHE A 127 10.96 -37.82 7.06
N LYS A 128 11.60 -37.05 7.93
CA LYS A 128 12.13 -37.58 9.20
C LYS A 128 11.00 -38.02 10.14
N SER A 129 11.31 -38.99 11.00
CA SER A 129 10.37 -39.46 12.03
C SER A 129 10.01 -38.35 13.01
N GLY A 130 8.81 -38.41 13.60
CA GLY A 130 8.38 -37.43 14.59
C GLY A 130 9.33 -37.31 15.79
N LYS A 131 9.87 -38.44 16.27
CA LYS A 131 10.87 -38.45 17.36
C LYS A 131 12.14 -37.66 17.00
N THR A 132 12.63 -37.85 15.77
CA THR A 132 13.80 -37.11 15.27
C THR A 132 13.51 -35.63 15.11
N LYS A 133 12.29 -35.25 14.69
CA LYS A 133 11.91 -33.84 14.60
C LYS A 133 11.85 -33.17 15.98
N LEU A 134 11.30 -33.87 16.98
CA LEU A 134 11.27 -33.39 18.36
C LEU A 134 12.67 -33.21 18.95
N SER A 135 13.59 -34.15 18.70
CA SER A 135 14.98 -34.03 19.20
C SER A 135 15.78 -32.91 18.54
N LEU A 136 15.26 -32.31 17.47
CA LEU A 136 15.88 -31.18 16.76
C LEU A 136 15.24 -29.84 17.18
N LEU A 137 14.31 -29.83 18.12
CA LEU A 137 13.82 -28.59 18.73
C LEU A 137 14.71 -28.26 19.94
N SER A 138 15.10 -26.98 20.07
CA SER A 138 15.70 -26.47 21.29
C SER A 138 14.68 -26.48 22.45
N GLU A 139 15.16 -26.29 23.68
CA GLU A 139 14.29 -26.09 24.85
C GLU A 139 13.35 -24.88 24.69
N THR A 140 13.74 -23.92 23.83
CA THR A 140 12.98 -22.71 23.49
C THR A 140 12.05 -22.90 22.28
N GLY A 141 11.99 -24.09 21.68
CA GLY A 141 11.13 -24.41 20.54
C GLY A 141 11.68 -23.98 19.17
N GLU A 142 12.94 -23.56 19.09
CA GLU A 142 13.60 -23.24 17.82
C GLU A 142 14.06 -24.51 17.11
N LEU A 143 13.87 -24.56 15.79
CA LEU A 143 14.27 -25.70 14.98
C LEU A 143 15.77 -25.68 14.67
N GLN A 144 16.52 -26.56 15.32
CA GLN A 144 17.96 -26.80 15.10
C GLN A 144 18.19 -27.70 13.88
N TYR A 145 17.67 -27.29 12.72
CA TYR A 145 17.86 -28.01 11.45
C TYR A 145 18.06 -27.04 10.28
N GLY A 146 19.14 -27.26 9.53
CA GLY A 146 19.54 -26.41 8.41
C GLY A 146 20.67 -25.46 8.81
N SER A 147 20.89 -24.42 7.99
CA SER A 147 21.93 -23.41 8.25
C SER A 147 21.31 -22.15 8.85
N GLU A 148 21.94 -21.59 9.88
CA GLU A 148 21.57 -20.31 10.52
C GLU A 148 21.49 -19.13 9.52
N TRP A 149 22.25 -19.21 8.42
CA TRP A 149 22.22 -18.22 7.35
C TRP A 149 20.90 -18.19 6.58
N ILE A 150 20.06 -19.23 6.66
CA ILE A 150 18.79 -19.32 5.93
C ILE A 150 17.82 -18.23 6.39
N THR A 151 17.75 -17.94 7.69
CA THR A 151 16.87 -16.89 8.23
C THR A 151 17.31 -15.51 7.73
N HIS A 152 18.62 -15.22 7.81
CA HIS A 152 19.21 -14.00 7.29
C HIS A 152 18.98 -13.86 5.77
N PHE A 153 19.16 -14.96 5.01
CA PHE A 153 18.87 -14.99 3.58
C PHE A 153 17.42 -14.64 3.27
N LYS A 154 16.44 -15.17 4.02
CA LYS A 154 15.01 -14.85 3.82
C LYS A 154 14.71 -13.36 3.99
N VAL A 155 15.29 -12.74 5.03
CA VAL A 155 15.14 -11.32 5.31
C VAL A 155 15.77 -10.48 4.21
N VAL A 156 17.04 -10.74 3.87
CA VAL A 156 17.76 -10.03 2.80
C VAL A 156 17.02 -10.18 1.47
N TYR A 157 16.60 -11.40 1.12
CA TYR A 157 15.82 -11.69 -0.08
C TYR A 157 14.53 -10.86 -0.12
N SER A 158 13.79 -10.79 0.99
CA SER A 158 12.56 -10.00 1.08
C SER A 158 12.82 -8.50 0.93
N LEU A 159 13.93 -7.98 1.49
CA LEU A 159 14.31 -6.58 1.38
C LEU A 159 14.71 -6.15 -0.03
N THR A 160 15.19 -7.07 -0.88
CA THR A 160 15.53 -6.74 -2.28
C THR A 160 14.35 -6.19 -3.09
N TYR A 161 13.11 -6.47 -2.65
CA TYR A 161 11.91 -6.00 -3.31
C TYR A 161 11.55 -4.54 -2.99
N LEU A 162 12.03 -4.00 -1.86
CA LEU A 162 11.64 -2.68 -1.36
C LEU A 162 11.94 -1.54 -2.34
N PRO A 163 13.14 -1.44 -2.97
CA PRO A 163 13.41 -0.40 -3.96
C PRO A 163 12.45 -0.43 -5.16
N PHE A 164 12.03 -1.63 -5.60
CA PHE A 164 11.08 -1.77 -6.71
C PHE A 164 9.67 -1.29 -6.32
N ILE A 165 9.23 -1.59 -5.10
CA ILE A 165 7.94 -1.12 -4.57
C ILE A 165 7.95 0.41 -4.47
N ILE A 166 9.00 0.99 -3.88
CA ILE A 166 9.15 2.45 -3.74
C ILE A 166 9.15 3.14 -5.10
N ARG A 167 9.92 2.59 -6.07
CA ARG A 167 9.96 3.10 -7.44
C ARG A 167 8.58 3.09 -8.09
N ASP A 168 7.85 1.98 -8.00
CA ASP A 168 6.55 1.82 -8.65
C ASP A 168 5.49 2.73 -7.97
N LEU A 169 5.55 2.91 -6.65
CA LEU A 169 4.73 3.88 -5.90
C LEU A 169 5.01 5.33 -6.30
N TYR A 170 6.30 5.68 -6.48
CA TYR A 170 6.70 7.02 -6.91
C TYR A 170 6.20 7.32 -8.34
N GLN A 171 6.39 6.38 -9.27
CA GLN A 171 5.89 6.52 -10.64
C GLN A 171 4.38 6.66 -10.69
N TYR A 172 3.67 5.88 -9.87
CA TYR A 172 2.23 5.97 -9.75
C TYR A 172 1.76 7.34 -9.25
N ARG A 173 2.37 7.87 -8.17
CA ARG A 173 2.08 9.22 -7.67
C ARG A 173 2.31 10.30 -8.71
N LYS A 174 3.42 10.22 -9.44
CA LYS A 174 3.73 11.15 -10.55
C LYS A 174 2.65 11.08 -11.63
N LYS A 175 2.21 9.86 -12.00
CA LYS A 175 1.18 9.65 -13.01
C LYS A 175 -0.17 10.25 -12.60
N ILE A 176 -0.63 10.06 -11.36
CA ILE A 176 -1.92 10.62 -10.94
C ILE A 176 -1.88 12.15 -10.94
N ARG A 177 -0.81 12.77 -10.40
CA ARG A 177 -0.69 14.24 -10.39
C ARG A 177 -0.66 14.85 -11.80
N ALA A 178 -0.17 14.11 -12.78
CA ALA A 178 -0.18 14.56 -14.16
C ALA A 178 -1.58 14.47 -14.81
N ASN A 179 -2.50 13.66 -14.30
CA ASN A 179 -3.77 13.35 -14.97
C ASN A 179 -5.03 13.78 -14.20
N TYR A 180 -4.95 14.05 -12.89
CA TYR A 180 -6.11 14.34 -12.05
C TYR A 180 -5.87 15.54 -11.12
N SER A 181 -6.91 16.36 -10.97
CA SER A 181 -6.92 17.55 -10.10
C SER A 181 -7.17 17.21 -8.62
N THR A 182 -7.68 16.02 -8.35
CA THR A 182 -8.03 15.52 -7.01
C THR A 182 -7.44 14.14 -6.80
N LEU A 183 -6.64 13.99 -5.74
CA LEU A 183 -5.86 12.76 -5.51
C LEU A 183 -6.47 11.81 -4.49
N GLU A 184 -7.41 12.27 -3.65
CA GLU A 184 -7.80 11.55 -2.43
C GLU A 184 -8.38 10.15 -2.71
N LYS A 185 -9.28 10.04 -3.69
CA LYS A 185 -9.87 8.76 -4.12
C LYS A 185 -8.86 7.81 -4.80
N ARG A 186 -7.64 8.28 -5.06
CA ARG A 186 -6.63 7.60 -5.89
C ARG A 186 -5.29 7.45 -5.18
N ASN A 187 -5.15 7.98 -3.98
CA ASN A 187 -3.87 7.97 -3.29
C ASN A 187 -3.63 6.60 -2.64
N LEU A 188 -2.40 6.10 -2.76
CA LEU A 188 -1.96 4.83 -2.21
C LEU A 188 -1.15 5.02 -0.92
N ASP A 189 -1.43 6.06 -0.13
CA ASP A 189 -0.76 6.31 1.16
C ASP A 189 -0.89 5.11 2.11
N TRP A 190 -2.06 4.48 2.12
CA TRP A 190 -2.32 3.28 2.89
C TRP A 190 -1.38 2.13 2.49
N LEU A 191 -1.06 1.99 1.19
CA LEU A 191 -0.16 0.96 0.69
C LEU A 191 1.27 1.25 1.14
N GLN A 192 1.66 2.52 1.25
CA GLN A 192 2.96 2.89 1.80
C GLN A 192 3.08 2.52 3.27
N GLY A 193 2.05 2.84 4.06
CA GLY A 193 1.97 2.44 5.46
C GLY A 193 2.03 0.91 5.62
N PHE A 194 1.30 0.18 4.77
CA PHE A 194 1.31 -1.28 4.74
C PHE A 194 2.70 -1.86 4.44
N VAL A 195 3.35 -1.38 3.37
CA VAL A 195 4.69 -1.83 2.96
C VAL A 195 5.72 -1.49 4.03
N LEU A 196 5.65 -0.29 4.62
CA LEU A 196 6.54 0.14 5.68
C LEU A 196 6.39 -0.75 6.92
N ALA A 197 5.15 -0.97 7.38
CA ALA A 197 4.88 -1.81 8.55
C ALA A 197 5.34 -3.25 8.34
N GLY A 198 5.07 -3.85 7.17
CA GLY A 198 5.56 -5.20 6.86
C GLY A 198 7.09 -5.27 6.75
N THR A 199 7.74 -4.23 6.22
CA THR A 199 9.21 -4.16 6.14
C THR A 199 9.83 -4.04 7.53
N LEU A 200 9.30 -3.16 8.38
CA LEU A 200 9.76 -3.00 9.76
C LEU A 200 9.61 -4.31 10.54
N LEU A 201 8.48 -4.99 10.38
CA LEU A 201 8.24 -6.30 10.99
C LEU A 201 9.30 -7.32 10.55
N GLY A 202 9.60 -7.41 9.25
CA GLY A 202 10.63 -8.33 8.74
C GLY A 202 12.05 -8.00 9.22
N ILE A 203 12.39 -6.70 9.32
CA ILE A 203 13.69 -6.26 9.87
C ILE A 203 13.76 -6.60 11.36
N THR A 204 12.72 -6.28 12.13
CA THR A 204 12.64 -6.60 13.56
C THR A 204 12.77 -8.11 13.79
N ALA A 205 12.07 -8.94 13.01
CA ALA A 205 12.19 -10.39 13.07
C ALA A 205 13.63 -10.86 12.82
N GLY A 206 14.28 -10.33 11.77
CA GLY A 206 15.66 -10.67 11.44
C GLY A 206 16.65 -10.26 12.53
N VAL A 207 16.52 -9.04 13.05
CA VAL A 207 17.37 -8.53 14.14
C VAL A 207 17.19 -9.37 15.40
N LEU A 208 15.96 -9.63 15.83
CA LEU A 208 15.69 -10.41 17.03
C LEU A 208 16.22 -11.84 16.93
N TYR A 209 16.09 -12.47 15.76
CA TYR A 209 16.70 -13.77 15.48
C TYR A 209 18.24 -13.73 15.57
N THR A 210 18.88 -12.69 15.02
CA THR A 210 20.33 -12.54 15.14
C THR A 210 20.74 -12.42 16.60
N ILE A 211 20.04 -11.62 17.41
CA ILE A 211 20.40 -11.42 18.81
C ILE A 211 20.13 -12.72 19.63
N SER A 212 19.03 -13.44 19.37
CA SER A 212 18.78 -14.73 20.03
C SER A 212 19.87 -15.77 19.74
N SER A 213 20.49 -15.71 18.55
CA SER A 213 21.62 -16.57 18.19
C SER A 213 22.92 -16.28 18.98
N PHE A 214 23.06 -15.08 19.57
CA PHE A 214 24.26 -14.68 20.33
C PHE A 214 24.07 -14.72 21.85
N SER A 215 22.84 -14.78 22.36
CA SER A 215 22.56 -14.80 23.80
C SER A 215 21.32 -15.61 24.15
N ASP A 216 21.45 -16.53 25.10
CA ASP A 216 20.35 -17.36 25.62
C ASP A 216 19.28 -16.54 26.39
N ILE A 217 19.53 -15.26 26.66
CA ILE A 217 18.68 -14.37 27.48
C ILE A 217 17.43 -13.87 26.72
N LEU A 218 17.26 -14.20 25.43
CA LEU A 218 16.30 -13.50 24.55
C LEU A 218 15.30 -14.41 23.78
N SER A 219 15.02 -15.63 24.25
CA SER A 219 13.99 -16.49 23.64
C SER A 219 12.56 -15.90 23.68
N GLU A 220 12.29 -14.98 24.61
CA GLU A 220 11.03 -14.23 24.73
C GLU A 220 10.78 -13.21 23.59
N TYR A 221 11.76 -12.93 22.72
CA TYR A 221 11.63 -11.90 21.68
C TYR A 221 10.88 -12.35 20.43
N THR A 222 10.86 -13.66 20.17
CA THR A 222 10.09 -14.28 19.09
C THR A 222 8.60 -13.98 19.25
N ASP A 223 8.11 -13.99 20.49
CA ASP A 223 6.71 -13.69 20.81
C ASP A 223 6.32 -12.24 20.51
N PHE A 224 7.24 -11.28 20.68
CA PHE A 224 6.98 -9.88 20.32
C PHE A 224 6.79 -9.69 18.81
N THR A 225 7.55 -10.42 17.98
CA THR A 225 7.41 -10.37 16.52
C THR A 225 6.10 -11.03 16.08
N LEU A 226 5.71 -12.12 16.72
CA LEU A 226 4.43 -12.79 16.46
C LEU A 226 3.23 -11.95 16.93
N LEU A 227 3.37 -11.24 18.05
CA LEU A 227 2.39 -10.26 18.51
C LEU A 227 2.26 -9.11 17.51
N ALA A 228 3.39 -8.56 17.04
CA ALA A 228 3.39 -7.53 15.99
C ALA A 228 2.75 -8.03 14.69
N SER A 229 2.99 -9.30 14.32
CA SER A 229 2.36 -9.96 13.17
C SER A 229 0.85 -10.10 13.36
N THR A 230 0.40 -10.45 14.56
CA THR A 230 -1.03 -10.49 14.90
C THR A 230 -1.66 -9.11 14.74
N ILE A 231 -1.06 -8.06 15.32
CA ILE A 231 -1.52 -6.67 15.20
C ILE A 231 -1.56 -6.25 13.72
N PHE A 232 -0.53 -6.60 12.95
CA PHE A 232 -0.46 -6.32 11.52
C PHE A 232 -1.63 -6.96 10.77
N VAL A 233 -1.92 -8.25 11.00
CA VAL A 233 -3.05 -8.96 10.36
C VAL A 233 -4.40 -8.30 10.73
N TYR A 234 -4.61 -7.97 12.01
CA TYR A 234 -5.82 -7.26 12.45
C TYR A 234 -5.95 -5.85 11.83
N SER A 235 -4.84 -5.14 11.66
CA SER A 235 -4.84 -3.82 11.02
C SER A 235 -5.35 -3.88 9.58
N ILE A 236 -5.06 -4.96 8.85
CA ILE A 236 -5.54 -5.16 7.48
C ILE A 236 -7.04 -5.43 7.43
N GLY A 237 -7.56 -6.23 8.35
CA GLY A 237 -9.00 -6.41 8.48
C GLY A 237 -9.71 -5.08 8.75
N TYR A 238 -9.17 -4.28 9.67
CA TYR A 238 -9.70 -2.96 9.99
C TYR A 238 -9.66 -1.99 8.81
N MET A 239 -8.53 -1.91 8.11
CA MET A 239 -8.37 -1.05 6.93
C MET A 239 -9.32 -1.48 5.81
N GLY A 240 -9.49 -2.79 5.60
CA GLY A 240 -10.43 -3.33 4.62
C GLY A 240 -11.90 -3.04 4.94
N LEU A 241 -12.26 -2.82 6.22
CA LEU A 241 -13.60 -2.40 6.63
C LEU A 241 -13.79 -0.88 6.52
N LYS A 242 -12.79 -0.09 6.90
CA LYS A 242 -12.86 1.38 6.91
C LYS A 242 -12.75 2.01 5.52
N GLN A 243 -12.03 1.36 4.62
CA GLN A 243 -11.79 1.85 3.27
C GLN A 243 -12.32 0.81 2.28
N ALA A 244 -13.56 0.97 1.83
CA ALA A 244 -14.07 0.20 0.69
C ALA A 244 -13.14 0.31 -0.53
N GLU A 245 -12.40 1.44 -0.60
CA GLU A 245 -11.40 1.75 -1.60
C GLU A 245 -10.17 0.82 -1.59
N PHE A 246 -9.85 0.19 -0.45
CA PHE A 246 -8.71 -0.72 -0.29
C PHE A 246 -8.79 -1.93 -1.23
N PHE A 247 -10.01 -2.32 -1.64
CA PHE A 247 -10.27 -3.47 -2.53
C PHE A 247 -10.76 -3.09 -3.93
N THR A 248 -10.98 -1.81 -4.23
CA THR A 248 -11.45 -1.35 -5.55
C THR A 248 -10.31 -1.04 -6.53
N PRO A 249 -10.56 -1.14 -7.84
CA PRO A 249 -9.53 -1.05 -8.87
C PRO A 249 -9.29 0.38 -9.29
N ILE A 250 -8.10 0.92 -9.04
CA ILE A 250 -7.72 2.25 -9.55
C ILE A 250 -7.31 2.16 -11.04
N GLY A 251 -6.71 1.05 -11.46
CA GLY A 251 -6.27 0.85 -12.85
C GLY A 251 -7.36 0.50 -13.88
N ARG A 252 -8.62 0.26 -13.47
CA ARG A 252 -9.73 -0.03 -14.41
C ARG A 252 -10.41 1.24 -14.93
N GLU A 253 -10.43 2.32 -14.15
CA GLU A 253 -10.99 3.59 -14.62
C GLU A 253 -10.22 4.11 -15.85
N GLU A 254 -8.89 3.95 -15.90
CA GLU A 254 -8.10 4.27 -17.10
C GLU A 254 -8.48 3.42 -18.33
N LYS A 255 -8.75 2.12 -18.17
CA LYS A 255 -9.07 1.23 -19.30
C LYS A 255 -10.45 1.49 -19.92
N GLN A 256 -11.38 2.08 -19.16
CA GLN A 256 -12.70 2.46 -19.67
C GLN A 256 -12.66 3.83 -20.36
N VAL A 257 -11.99 4.83 -19.77
CA VAL A 257 -11.83 6.16 -20.40
C VAL A 257 -11.09 6.04 -21.74
N THR A 258 -10.08 5.18 -21.85
CA THR A 258 -9.35 4.98 -23.13
C THR A 258 -10.13 4.17 -24.18
N LYS A 259 -11.26 3.53 -23.82
CA LYS A 259 -12.04 2.68 -24.75
C LYS A 259 -13.27 3.37 -25.33
N GLU A 260 -13.83 4.36 -24.64
CA GLU A 260 -15.08 5.01 -25.07
C GLU A 260 -14.87 6.28 -25.92
N GLU A 261 -13.70 6.91 -25.85
CA GLU A 261 -13.31 7.95 -26.80
C GLU A 261 -12.29 7.40 -27.80
N LYS A 262 -12.77 6.86 -28.92
CA LYS A 262 -11.95 6.86 -30.14
C LYS A 262 -11.80 8.34 -30.54
N PRO A 263 -10.61 8.94 -30.47
CA PRO A 263 -10.40 10.23 -31.09
C PRO A 263 -10.66 10.04 -32.59
N ARG A 264 -11.48 10.91 -33.16
CA ARG A 264 -11.55 11.07 -34.61
C ARG A 264 -10.10 11.29 -35.08
N GLN A 265 -9.55 10.31 -35.79
CA GLN A 265 -8.22 10.41 -36.36
C GLN A 265 -8.23 11.50 -37.43
N GLU A 266 -7.94 12.73 -37.04
CA GLU A 266 -7.30 13.67 -37.94
C GLU A 266 -5.85 13.82 -37.50
N SER A 267 -4.98 13.38 -38.39
CA SER A 267 -3.54 13.44 -38.31
C SER A 267 -3.07 14.87 -38.15
N TYR A 268 -2.66 15.26 -36.95
CA TYR A 268 -1.55 16.20 -36.81
C TYR A 268 -0.32 15.46 -36.30
N THR A 269 0.66 15.46 -37.18
CA THR A 269 1.97 14.83 -37.16
C THR A 269 2.77 15.11 -35.88
N ARG A 270 3.70 14.19 -35.61
CA ARG A 270 4.78 14.27 -34.61
C ARG A 270 5.73 15.46 -34.86
N SER A 271 5.27 16.67 -34.59
CA SER A 271 6.12 17.83 -34.32
C SER A 271 5.69 18.36 -32.97
N GLY A 272 6.62 18.49 -32.01
CA GLY A 272 6.35 19.21 -30.76
C GLY A 272 5.75 20.58 -31.08
N LEU A 273 4.93 21.10 -30.16
CA LEU A 273 4.33 22.42 -30.32
C LEU A 273 5.44 23.42 -30.60
N ASN A 274 5.32 24.18 -31.70
CA ASN A 274 6.22 25.33 -31.85
C ASN A 274 5.87 26.35 -30.72
N GLU A 275 6.82 27.19 -30.35
CA GLU A 275 6.66 28.08 -29.19
C GLU A 275 5.43 29.00 -29.31
N GLU A 276 5.08 29.39 -30.54
CA GLU A 276 3.94 30.25 -30.83
C GLU A 276 2.60 29.54 -30.62
N GLN A 277 2.43 28.33 -31.14
CA GLN A 277 1.27 27.47 -30.90
C GLN A 277 1.12 27.11 -29.42
N GLY A 278 2.25 26.85 -28.74
CA GLY A 278 2.25 26.59 -27.30
C GLY A 278 1.70 27.78 -26.50
N LYS A 279 2.11 29.01 -26.85
CA LYS A 279 1.60 30.25 -26.23
C LYS A 279 0.12 30.46 -26.51
N GLU A 280 -0.33 30.21 -27.75
CA GLU A 280 -1.73 30.31 -28.13
C GLU A 280 -2.61 29.37 -27.31
N PHE A 281 -2.24 28.08 -27.24
CA PHE A 281 -2.96 27.10 -26.41
C PHE A 281 -2.91 27.43 -24.92
N HIS A 282 -1.81 27.99 -24.42
CA HIS A 282 -1.74 28.45 -23.03
C HIS A 282 -2.73 29.60 -22.77
N GLN A 283 -2.84 30.55 -23.69
CA GLN A 283 -3.75 31.67 -23.57
C GLN A 283 -5.22 31.22 -23.64
N GLU A 284 -5.53 30.30 -24.56
CA GLU A 284 -6.86 29.67 -24.65
C GLU A 284 -7.19 28.92 -23.35
N LEU A 285 -6.25 28.13 -22.82
CA LEU A 285 -6.39 27.42 -21.56
C LEU A 285 -6.66 28.38 -20.39
N CYS A 286 -5.89 29.45 -20.23
CA CYS A 286 -6.13 30.45 -19.18
C CYS A 286 -7.49 31.12 -19.32
N THR A 287 -7.90 31.45 -20.56
CA THR A 287 -9.20 32.04 -20.85
C THR A 287 -10.34 31.10 -20.46
N LEU A 288 -10.23 29.81 -20.80
CA LEU A 288 -11.19 28.77 -20.42
C LEU A 288 -11.28 28.66 -18.89
N MET A 289 -10.12 28.63 -18.21
CA MET A 289 -10.07 28.55 -16.75
C MET A 289 -10.76 29.76 -16.10
N GLU A 290 -10.55 30.97 -16.59
CA GLU A 290 -11.15 32.19 -16.05
C GLU A 290 -12.66 32.29 -16.32
N LYS A 291 -13.10 31.99 -17.55
CA LYS A 291 -14.49 32.20 -17.98
C LYS A 291 -15.42 31.06 -17.60
N GLU A 292 -15.03 29.82 -17.91
CA GLU A 292 -15.89 28.64 -17.72
C GLU A 292 -15.64 27.93 -16.39
N LYS A 293 -14.53 28.25 -15.72
CA LYS A 293 -14.17 27.72 -14.39
C LYS A 293 -14.30 26.18 -14.27
N PRO A 294 -13.78 25.38 -15.23
CA PRO A 294 -13.86 23.93 -15.16
C PRO A 294 -13.19 23.34 -13.91
N TYR A 295 -12.29 24.09 -13.26
CA TYR A 295 -11.64 23.72 -12.01
C TYR A 295 -12.59 23.54 -10.82
N LEU A 296 -13.82 24.08 -10.87
CA LEU A 296 -14.84 23.87 -9.85
C LEU A 296 -15.35 22.41 -9.84
N ARG A 297 -15.16 21.67 -10.94
CA ARG A 297 -15.45 20.22 -10.97
C ARG A 297 -14.41 19.45 -10.18
N SER A 298 -14.85 18.76 -9.14
CA SER A 298 -13.96 18.07 -8.19
C SER A 298 -13.21 16.88 -8.81
N ASP A 299 -13.69 16.31 -9.90
CA ASP A 299 -13.13 15.14 -10.59
C ASP A 299 -12.45 15.48 -11.92
N LEU A 300 -12.26 16.77 -12.22
CA LEU A 300 -11.65 17.24 -13.46
C LEU A 300 -10.33 16.50 -13.75
N SER A 301 -10.29 15.86 -14.91
CA SER A 301 -9.15 15.14 -15.46
C SER A 301 -8.48 15.90 -16.60
N LEU A 302 -7.22 15.55 -16.88
CA LEU A 302 -6.46 16.09 -18.00
C LEU A 302 -7.15 15.80 -19.34
N ALA A 303 -7.78 14.62 -19.48
CA ALA A 303 -8.49 14.22 -20.69
C ALA A 303 -9.70 15.13 -20.97
N GLU A 304 -10.51 15.38 -19.95
CA GLU A 304 -11.65 16.29 -20.08
C GLU A 304 -11.21 17.72 -20.41
N LEU A 305 -10.14 18.22 -19.75
CA LEU A 305 -9.65 19.57 -20.03
C LEU A 305 -9.05 19.68 -21.43
N ALA A 306 -8.34 18.66 -21.90
CA ALA A 306 -7.81 18.59 -23.26
C ALA A 306 -8.93 18.55 -24.31
N GLY A 307 -10.03 17.85 -24.02
CA GLY A 307 -11.23 17.84 -24.85
C GLY A 307 -11.91 19.21 -24.95
N LEU A 308 -11.95 19.99 -23.87
CA LEU A 308 -12.56 21.34 -23.86
C LEU A 308 -11.82 22.34 -24.77
N ILE A 309 -10.50 22.24 -24.86
CA ILE A 309 -9.65 23.07 -25.75
C ILE A 309 -9.30 22.37 -27.08
N ASN A 310 -9.90 21.19 -27.33
CA ASN A 310 -9.72 20.41 -28.55
C ASN A 310 -8.24 20.10 -28.93
N ILE A 311 -7.40 19.76 -27.95
CA ILE A 311 -6.02 19.31 -28.18
C ILE A 311 -5.76 17.93 -27.58
N SER A 312 -4.65 17.30 -27.95
CA SER A 312 -4.24 16.03 -27.33
C SER A 312 -3.81 16.23 -25.87
N THR A 313 -4.02 15.22 -25.02
CA THR A 313 -3.53 15.24 -23.63
C THR A 313 -2.00 15.41 -23.53
N HIS A 314 -1.27 14.93 -24.54
CA HIS A 314 0.16 15.16 -24.68
C HIS A 314 0.47 16.66 -24.84
N ASN A 315 -0.19 17.32 -25.79
CA ASN A 315 0.00 18.75 -26.04
C ASN A 315 -0.41 19.59 -24.82
N LEU A 316 -1.53 19.26 -24.16
CA LEU A 316 -1.93 19.96 -22.94
C LEU A 316 -0.90 19.79 -21.81
N THR A 317 -0.34 18.59 -21.65
CA THR A 317 0.74 18.35 -20.68
C THR A 317 1.97 19.20 -21.00
N GLU A 318 2.36 19.27 -22.27
CA GLU A 318 3.47 20.09 -22.75
C GLU A 318 3.22 21.58 -22.48
N VAL A 319 2.02 22.08 -22.78
CA VAL A 319 1.60 23.46 -22.51
C VAL A 319 1.69 23.80 -21.03
N ILE A 320 1.07 23.00 -20.15
CA ILE A 320 1.07 23.28 -18.71
C ILE A 320 2.49 23.23 -18.14
N ASN A 321 3.29 22.22 -18.49
CA ASN A 321 4.65 22.11 -17.97
C ASN A 321 5.55 23.25 -18.46
N THR A 322 5.38 23.70 -19.71
CA THR A 322 6.27 24.71 -20.33
C THR A 322 5.90 26.12 -19.91
N PHE A 323 4.62 26.47 -19.89
CA PHE A 323 4.17 27.85 -19.69
C PHE A 323 3.70 28.14 -18.27
N ALA A 324 3.29 27.12 -17.50
CA ALA A 324 2.85 27.28 -16.11
C ALA A 324 3.83 26.67 -15.09
N ASP A 325 4.89 25.98 -15.54
CA ASP A 325 5.87 25.27 -14.69
C ASP A 325 5.22 24.44 -13.56
N ALA A 326 4.13 23.76 -13.91
CA ALA A 326 3.27 23.08 -12.95
C ALA A 326 2.85 21.70 -13.46
N SER A 327 2.53 20.80 -12.53
CA SER A 327 1.75 19.61 -12.88
C SER A 327 0.28 20.01 -13.13
N PHE A 328 -0.48 19.21 -13.89
CA PHE A 328 -1.92 19.42 -14.05
C PHE A 328 -2.65 19.58 -12.70
N TYR A 329 -2.30 18.74 -11.71
CA TYR A 329 -2.80 18.87 -10.35
C TYR A 329 -2.52 20.25 -9.74
N ASP A 330 -1.29 20.73 -9.83
CA ASP A 330 -0.89 22.02 -9.24
C ASP A 330 -1.50 23.20 -10.01
N PHE A 331 -1.61 23.07 -11.33
CA PHE A 331 -2.25 24.05 -12.21
C PHE A 331 -3.73 24.22 -11.85
N VAL A 332 -4.52 23.15 -11.81
CA VAL A 332 -5.95 23.25 -11.48
C VAL A 332 -6.15 23.76 -10.06
N ASN A 333 -5.35 23.28 -9.10
CA ASN A 333 -5.51 23.67 -7.71
C ASN A 333 -5.07 25.10 -7.41
N SER A 334 -4.19 25.71 -8.20
CA SER A 334 -3.87 27.14 -8.05
C SER A 334 -5.11 28.00 -8.31
N TYR A 335 -5.91 27.68 -9.34
CA TYR A 335 -7.19 28.35 -9.61
C TYR A 335 -8.21 28.10 -8.50
N ARG A 336 -8.32 26.86 -7.98
CA ARG A 336 -9.21 26.57 -6.84
C ARG A 336 -8.84 27.40 -5.61
N VAL A 337 -7.56 27.51 -5.29
CA VAL A 337 -7.07 28.32 -4.17
C VAL A 337 -7.39 29.80 -4.39
N GLU A 338 -7.20 30.32 -5.59
CA GLU A 338 -7.52 31.72 -5.89
C GLU A 338 -9.02 31.99 -5.80
N ASN A 339 -9.87 31.08 -6.28
CA ASN A 339 -11.32 31.16 -6.10
C ASN A 339 -11.72 31.18 -4.61
N VAL A 340 -11.07 30.37 -3.75
CA VAL A 340 -11.29 30.44 -2.29
C VAL A 340 -10.90 31.81 -1.73
N LYS A 341 -9.75 32.38 -2.13
CA LYS A 341 -9.33 33.70 -1.62
C LYS A 341 -10.32 34.81 -2.01
N GLN A 342 -10.87 34.73 -3.22
CA GLN A 342 -11.89 35.66 -3.70
C GLN A 342 -13.18 35.47 -2.92
N ALA A 343 -13.68 34.24 -2.81
CA ALA A 343 -14.90 33.91 -2.07
C ALA A 343 -14.84 34.28 -0.58
N ILE A 344 -13.67 34.19 0.08
CA ILE A 344 -13.52 34.64 1.49
C ILE A 344 -13.84 36.14 1.65
N LYS A 345 -13.61 36.96 0.62
CA LYS A 345 -13.84 38.41 0.64
C LYS A 345 -15.23 38.80 0.13
N ASP A 346 -15.95 37.85 -0.47
CA ASP A 346 -17.21 38.10 -1.14
C ASP A 346 -18.38 38.10 -0.13
N PRO A 347 -19.22 39.17 -0.11
CA PRO A 347 -20.42 39.22 0.70
C PRO A 347 -21.35 38.00 0.54
N GLU A 348 -21.42 37.40 -0.66
CA GLU A 348 -22.26 36.24 -0.95
C GLU A 348 -21.90 35.01 -0.07
N PHE A 349 -20.62 34.87 0.25
CA PHE A 349 -20.10 33.72 1.01
C PHE A 349 -19.93 34.00 2.51
N GLN A 350 -20.42 35.14 3.03
CA GLN A 350 -20.25 35.49 4.45
C GLN A 350 -20.83 34.45 5.42
N ASN A 351 -21.92 33.79 5.02
CA ASN A 351 -22.57 32.74 5.82
C ASN A 351 -21.99 31.33 5.60
N TYR A 352 -21.07 31.18 4.64
CA TYR A 352 -20.45 29.90 4.36
C TYR A 352 -19.35 29.60 5.38
N THR A 353 -19.25 28.34 5.77
CA THR A 353 -18.07 27.86 6.49
C THR A 353 -16.87 27.86 5.53
N LEU A 354 -15.65 28.02 6.05
CA LEU A 354 -14.43 27.90 5.24
C LEU A 354 -14.36 26.57 4.47
N LEU A 355 -14.87 25.50 5.07
CA LEU A 355 -14.98 24.22 4.38
C LEU A 355 -16.00 24.28 3.25
N GLY A 356 -17.17 24.90 3.47
CA GLY A 356 -18.16 25.12 2.42
C GLY A 356 -17.59 25.88 1.22
N ILE A 357 -16.86 26.98 1.46
CA ILE A 357 -16.15 27.73 0.40
C ILE A 357 -15.16 26.82 -0.36
N GLY A 358 -14.41 25.99 0.37
CA GLY A 358 -13.51 25.01 -0.24
C GLY A 358 -14.27 24.02 -1.14
N LEU A 359 -15.38 23.46 -0.68
CA LEU A 359 -16.19 22.52 -1.46
C LEU A 359 -16.76 23.17 -2.72
N GLU A 360 -17.29 24.39 -2.63
CA GLU A 360 -17.77 25.17 -3.79
C GLU A 360 -16.64 25.52 -4.76
N SER A 361 -15.40 25.61 -4.27
CA SER A 361 -14.21 25.84 -5.09
C SER A 361 -13.65 24.54 -5.73
N GLY A 362 -14.39 23.43 -5.66
CA GLY A 362 -14.03 22.17 -6.30
C GLY A 362 -13.14 21.24 -5.47
N PHE A 363 -12.89 21.55 -4.19
CA PHE A 363 -12.27 20.59 -3.29
C PHE A 363 -13.29 19.51 -2.88
N ASN A 364 -12.84 18.27 -2.72
CA ASN A 364 -13.71 17.13 -2.38
C ASN A 364 -13.63 16.74 -0.89
N SER A 365 -12.66 17.27 -0.14
CA SER A 365 -12.60 17.10 1.32
C SER A 365 -11.82 18.20 2.02
N LYS A 366 -11.99 18.24 3.35
CA LYS A 366 -11.26 19.12 4.27
C LYS A 366 -9.74 18.90 4.23
N SER A 367 -9.29 17.67 3.98
CA SER A 367 -7.86 17.32 3.99
C SER A 367 -7.14 17.91 2.77
N SER A 368 -7.63 17.63 1.55
CA SER A 368 -7.10 18.23 0.32
C SER A 368 -7.20 19.75 0.37
N PHE A 369 -8.35 20.30 0.78
CA PHE A 369 -8.50 21.75 0.89
C PHE A 369 -7.43 22.39 1.76
N ASN A 370 -7.27 21.93 3.01
CA ASN A 370 -6.28 22.51 3.93
C ASN A 370 -4.84 22.34 3.43
N SER A 371 -4.49 21.15 2.93
CA SER A 371 -3.12 20.85 2.49
C SER A 371 -2.73 21.63 1.23
N VAL A 372 -3.61 21.69 0.24
CA VAL A 372 -3.42 22.47 -0.99
C VAL A 372 -3.37 23.96 -0.68
N PHE A 373 -4.35 24.48 0.08
CA PHE A 373 -4.38 25.91 0.40
C PHE A 373 -3.11 26.34 1.14
N LYS A 374 -2.65 25.55 2.12
CA LYS A 374 -1.39 25.79 2.83
C LYS A 374 -0.18 25.70 1.91
N LYS A 375 -0.15 24.73 0.98
CA LYS A 375 0.94 24.61 0.00
C LYS A 375 1.07 25.86 -0.87
N HIS A 376 -0.06 26.41 -1.34
CA HIS A 376 -0.07 27.56 -2.26
C HIS A 376 0.05 28.92 -1.55
N THR A 377 -0.38 29.03 -0.29
CA THR A 377 -0.41 30.33 0.44
C THR A 377 0.55 30.43 1.62
N GLY A 378 1.15 29.31 2.04
CA GLY A 378 1.95 29.22 3.28
C GLY A 378 1.12 29.16 4.56
N LEU A 379 -0.18 29.48 4.50
CA LEU A 379 -1.08 29.58 5.66
C LEU A 379 -2.21 28.57 5.55
N THR A 380 -2.72 28.09 6.69
CA THR A 380 -4.00 27.36 6.68
C THR A 380 -5.15 28.31 6.29
N PRO A 381 -6.27 27.82 5.73
CA PRO A 381 -7.42 28.66 5.38
C PRO A 381 -7.90 29.55 6.54
N SER A 382 -7.93 28.99 7.75
CA SER A 382 -8.31 29.73 8.97
C SER A 382 -7.31 30.84 9.31
N GLN A 383 -6.01 30.58 9.18
CA GLN A 383 -4.98 31.60 9.38
C GLN A 383 -5.07 32.70 8.33
N TYR A 384 -5.33 32.35 7.07
CA TYR A 384 -5.49 33.31 5.99
C TYR A 384 -6.72 34.20 6.19
N LYS A 385 -7.88 33.63 6.53
CA LYS A 385 -9.08 34.44 6.85
C LYS A 385 -8.82 35.41 7.99
N LYS A 386 -8.20 34.93 9.08
CA LYS A 386 -7.84 35.78 10.22
C LYS A 386 -6.89 36.91 9.84
N SER A 387 -5.97 36.69 8.89
CA SER A 387 -5.05 37.72 8.40
C SER A 387 -5.71 38.81 7.55
N LEU A 388 -6.98 38.64 7.17
CA LEU A 388 -7.77 39.66 6.45
C LEU A 388 -8.69 40.45 7.41
N GLU A 389 -8.91 39.95 8.62
CA GLU A 389 -9.78 40.55 9.65
C GLU A 389 -9.04 41.50 10.60
N GLY A 390 -7.70 41.56 10.49
CA GLY A 390 -6.84 42.51 11.21
C GLY A 390 -6.03 43.33 10.23
#